data_AF-A0A068SHN8-F1
#
_entry.id   AF-A0A068SHN8-F1
#
_cell.length_a   1.000
_cell.length_b   1.000
_cell.length_c   1.000
_cell.angle_alpha   90.00
_cell.angle_beta   90.00
_cell.angle_gamma   90.00
#
_symmetry.space_group_name_H-M   'P 1'
#
loop_
_entity.id
_entity.type
_entity.pdbx_description
1 polymer ?
#
loop_
_entity_poly.entity_id
_entity_poly.type
_entity_poly.pdbx_seq_one_letter_code
_entity_poly.pdbx_strand_id
1 'polypeptide(L)'
;MAASQPSSTSSSPIQPKTQIVNKDDPLGADVEANRSRVKSPTRSPSQRRTIAAHDLEKANFQLSEQVKDLKYQLTDKTNEIIRLQDNMAARTSEHDEKMKKMREIFAQATKNLDGYRASIAAKDAELQRLKDDISQAQVREQELRANTEAQDRDAENLASELNSQKALYGSQIKQLETKVRQLTSQLQETRTDYEQYKKRASQLLQKNAGSQSDSTRINELESTVRRLQMEKSELETEKAESSRKMELLEHDIQRALARIRDLEADNEALSKVREDNAHKQAQITRLQEQMASDKEAHEKAMKSIQHTHNETMQQLQELLDAKEQRKPSEDTSSPPQEPNTRQEEQEEMHRITEQLYDENASLRQQIMEKENELQDCKRKLLSLPASSSSQEQPQPSSQNQSSHNKESDETDGIDVYASMSHLLSPLVGGSENKVDLEKKVQHLSVMLHESEDRVSALRAQEKVLKDEIRKLDSFDRRQNLSIEYLKNVLLKFMQTENKEFMVPVLAKLLLLDANETETLRQSVIH
;
A
#
# COMPACT_ATOMS: atom_id res chain seq x y z
N MET A 1 5.08 -13.81 -66.20
CA MET A 1 5.90 -13.49 -67.40
C MET A 1 5.14 -13.95 -68.63
N ALA A 2 4.76 -13.04 -69.52
CA ALA A 2 4.19 -13.36 -70.84
C ALA A 2 4.60 -12.23 -71.80
N ALA A 3 5.07 -12.57 -73.00
CA ALA A 3 5.59 -11.59 -73.96
C ALA A 3 4.50 -11.17 -74.95
N SER A 4 4.17 -9.88 -74.99
CA SER A 4 3.29 -9.31 -76.02
C SER A 4 4.14 -8.69 -77.14
N GLN A 5 3.90 -9.13 -78.38
CA GLN A 5 4.51 -8.51 -79.57
C GLN A 5 3.67 -7.30 -80.03
N PRO A 6 4.28 -6.17 -80.43
CA PRO A 6 3.58 -5.10 -81.11
C PRO A 6 3.42 -5.43 -82.60
N SER A 7 2.17 -5.44 -83.10
CA SER A 7 1.88 -5.62 -84.52
C SER A 7 1.96 -4.29 -85.27
N SER A 8 2.89 -4.18 -86.22
CA SER A 8 3.04 -3.02 -87.11
C SER A 8 1.98 -3.03 -88.22
N THR A 9 1.21 -1.95 -88.34
CA THR A 9 0.33 -1.70 -89.49
C THR A 9 0.81 -0.48 -90.28
N SER A 10 0.93 -0.62 -91.59
CA SER A 10 1.48 0.40 -92.49
C SER A 10 0.38 1.32 -93.01
N SER A 11 0.58 2.64 -92.87
CA SER A 11 -0.26 3.65 -93.51
C SER A 11 0.37 4.12 -94.82
N SER A 12 -0.35 3.91 -95.93
CA SER A 12 0.03 4.41 -97.26
C SER A 12 -0.67 5.75 -97.54
N PRO A 13 0.06 6.86 -97.76
CA PRO A 13 -0.56 8.14 -98.08
C PRO A 13 -0.98 8.23 -99.56
N ILE A 14 -2.27 8.32 -99.83
CA ILE A 14 -2.80 8.56 -101.19
C ILE A 14 -2.74 10.06 -101.49
N GLN A 15 -1.95 10.45 -102.50
CA GLN A 15 -1.87 11.84 -102.98
C GLN A 15 -3.03 12.17 -103.93
N PRO A 16 -3.75 13.30 -103.75
CA PRO A 16 -4.69 13.79 -104.75
C PRO A 16 -3.96 14.54 -105.88
N LYS A 17 -3.92 13.97 -107.08
CA LYS A 17 -3.47 14.69 -108.29
C LYS A 17 -4.58 15.61 -108.79
N THR A 18 -4.46 16.91 -108.51
CA THR A 18 -5.14 17.95 -109.29
C THR A 18 -4.48 18.08 -110.65
N GLN A 19 -5.27 18.03 -111.72
CA GLN A 19 -4.82 18.47 -113.05
C GLN A 19 -5.89 19.37 -113.66
N ILE A 20 -5.61 20.67 -113.63
CA ILE A 20 -6.36 21.69 -114.36
C ILE A 20 -5.77 21.76 -115.76
N VAL A 21 -6.60 21.58 -116.78
CA VAL A 21 -6.24 21.88 -118.17
C VAL A 21 -7.38 22.68 -118.78
N ASN A 22 -7.21 24.00 -118.81
CA ASN A 22 -7.98 24.86 -119.70
C ASN A 22 -7.54 24.57 -121.14
N LYS A 23 -8.49 24.56 -122.08
CA LYS A 23 -8.23 24.82 -123.50
C LYS A 23 -9.53 25.19 -124.23
N ASP A 24 -9.81 26.48 -124.14
CA ASP A 24 -10.23 27.42 -125.18
C ASP A 24 -10.76 26.87 -126.52
N ASP A 25 -11.78 27.54 -127.05
CA ASP A 25 -12.30 27.40 -128.43
C ASP A 25 -11.22 27.55 -129.51
N PRO A 26 -11.52 27.15 -130.75
CA PRO A 26 -11.76 28.24 -131.71
C PRO A 26 -13.06 28.11 -132.53
N LEU A 27 -13.64 29.28 -132.80
CA LEU A 27 -14.79 29.49 -133.66
C LEU A 27 -14.47 29.31 -135.16
N GLY A 28 -15.46 28.83 -135.92
CA GLY A 28 -15.92 29.49 -137.15
C GLY A 28 -15.03 29.50 -138.40
N ALA A 29 -15.09 28.42 -139.19
CA ALA A 29 -14.78 28.35 -140.63
C ALA A 29 -15.48 27.08 -141.20
N ASP A 30 -16.08 26.99 -142.39
CA ASP A 30 -16.32 27.96 -143.49
C ASP A 30 -17.75 27.78 -144.03
N VAL A 31 -18.42 28.86 -144.44
CA VAL A 31 -19.70 28.81 -145.20
C VAL A 31 -19.72 29.91 -146.28
N GLU A 32 -18.81 29.86 -147.25
CA GLU A 32 -18.73 30.87 -148.31
C GLU A 32 -18.32 30.31 -149.68
N ALA A 33 -19.32 29.84 -150.46
CA ALA A 33 -19.15 29.43 -151.85
C ALA A 33 -20.44 29.64 -152.66
N ASN A 34 -20.84 30.90 -152.86
CA ASN A 34 -22.12 31.26 -153.50
C ASN A 34 -21.92 31.78 -154.94
N ARG A 35 -22.87 31.50 -155.83
CA ARG A 35 -23.08 32.08 -157.19
C ARG A 35 -22.06 31.78 -158.30
N SER A 36 -22.41 30.83 -159.18
CA SER A 36 -22.10 30.87 -160.62
C SER A 36 -23.32 30.45 -161.46
N ARG A 37 -24.33 31.32 -161.54
CA ARG A 37 -24.55 32.25 -162.68
C ARG A 37 -25.23 31.58 -163.89
N VAL A 38 -26.56 31.52 -163.84
CA VAL A 38 -27.42 31.33 -165.02
C VAL A 38 -27.08 32.38 -166.09
N LYS A 39 -26.96 31.93 -167.35
CA LYS A 39 -26.95 32.77 -168.55
C LYS A 39 -27.89 32.15 -169.58
N SER A 40 -28.98 32.86 -169.87
CA SER A 40 -29.98 32.52 -170.89
C SER A 40 -29.90 33.57 -172.03
N PRO A 41 -30.71 33.50 -173.10
CA PRO A 41 -30.19 33.64 -174.46
C PRO A 41 -30.36 35.02 -175.11
N THR A 42 -29.69 35.22 -176.25
CA THR A 42 -29.89 36.40 -177.11
C THR A 42 -30.06 35.98 -178.57
N ARG A 43 -31.21 36.31 -179.18
CA ARG A 43 -31.52 36.05 -180.61
C ARG A 43 -32.25 37.26 -181.18
N SER A 44 -31.77 37.79 -182.31
CA SER A 44 -32.36 38.92 -183.04
C SER A 44 -31.60 39.15 -184.37
N PRO A 45 -32.16 39.87 -185.36
CA PRO A 45 -33.59 39.97 -185.68
C PRO A 45 -33.88 39.90 -187.21
N SER A 46 -35.17 39.96 -187.57
CA SER A 46 -35.78 40.23 -188.90
C SER A 46 -36.54 39.03 -189.53
N GLN A 47 -37.71 39.21 -190.15
CA GLN A 47 -38.51 40.43 -190.37
C GLN A 47 -40.03 40.15 -190.41
N ARG A 48 -40.82 41.23 -190.28
CA ARG A 48 -42.29 41.39 -190.40
C ARG A 48 -43.01 40.31 -191.26
N ARG A 49 -44.21 39.84 -190.90
CA ARG A 49 -45.48 40.61 -190.99
C ARG A 49 -46.60 40.16 -190.01
N THR A 50 -47.21 41.16 -189.35
CA THR A 50 -48.66 41.32 -189.09
C THR A 50 -49.48 40.32 -188.25
N ILE A 51 -48.98 39.84 -187.09
CA ILE A 51 -49.83 39.48 -185.93
C ILE A 51 -49.08 39.90 -184.65
N ALA A 52 -49.38 41.05 -184.05
CA ALA A 52 -48.45 41.70 -183.09
C ALA A 52 -49.02 42.18 -181.74
N ALA A 53 -50.33 42.32 -181.58
CA ALA A 53 -50.91 42.84 -180.34
C ALA A 53 -51.15 41.74 -179.28
N HIS A 54 -51.83 40.67 -179.67
CA HIS A 54 -52.26 39.58 -178.78
C HIS A 54 -51.08 38.85 -178.10
N ASP A 55 -49.93 38.72 -178.78
CA ASP A 55 -48.75 38.07 -178.20
C ASP A 55 -48.02 38.92 -177.17
N LEU A 56 -48.08 40.26 -177.27
CA LEU A 56 -47.56 41.16 -176.24
C LEU A 56 -48.43 41.13 -174.98
N GLU A 57 -49.75 41.13 -175.15
CA GLU A 57 -50.70 41.01 -174.03
C GLU A 57 -50.57 39.66 -173.32
N LYS A 58 -50.46 38.57 -174.10
CA LYS A 58 -50.19 37.22 -173.58
C LYS A 58 -48.84 37.11 -172.86
N ALA A 59 -47.78 37.72 -173.40
CA ALA A 59 -46.47 37.75 -172.74
C ALA A 59 -46.50 38.58 -171.44
N ASN A 60 -47.23 39.70 -171.42
CA ASN A 60 -47.36 40.55 -170.22
C ASN A 60 -48.24 39.88 -169.14
N PHE A 61 -49.28 39.14 -169.54
CA PHE A 61 -50.03 38.26 -168.64
C PHE A 61 -49.12 37.18 -168.04
N GLN A 62 -48.35 36.46 -168.87
CA GLN A 62 -47.40 35.45 -168.40
C GLN A 62 -46.32 36.03 -167.48
N LEU A 63 -45.86 37.26 -167.73
CA LEU A 63 -44.89 37.93 -166.86
C LEU A 63 -45.53 38.37 -165.53
N SER A 64 -46.77 38.85 -165.54
CA SER A 64 -47.55 39.18 -164.35
C SER A 64 -47.82 37.93 -163.48
N GLU A 65 -48.16 36.81 -164.13
CA GLU A 65 -48.34 35.50 -163.51
C GLU A 65 -47.03 34.98 -162.91
N GLN A 66 -45.91 35.05 -163.63
CA GLN A 66 -44.58 34.74 -163.09
C GLN A 66 -44.16 35.64 -161.92
N VAL A 67 -44.46 36.94 -161.96
CA VAL A 67 -44.19 37.85 -160.83
C VAL A 67 -45.08 37.54 -159.63
N LYS A 68 -46.34 37.13 -159.85
CA LYS A 68 -47.26 36.68 -158.81
C LYS A 68 -46.78 35.38 -158.16
N ASP A 69 -46.34 34.41 -158.96
CA ASP A 69 -45.76 33.15 -158.48
C ASP A 69 -44.44 33.35 -157.75
N LEU A 70 -43.54 34.18 -158.28
CA LEU A 70 -42.29 34.56 -157.59
C LEU A 70 -42.58 35.30 -156.28
N LYS A 71 -43.63 36.12 -156.20
CA LYS A 71 -44.06 36.76 -154.95
C LYS A 71 -44.63 35.75 -153.96
N TYR A 72 -45.41 34.76 -154.40
CA TYR A 72 -45.85 33.65 -153.55
C TYR A 72 -44.67 32.82 -153.06
N GLN A 73 -43.74 32.43 -153.94
CA GLN A 73 -42.53 31.69 -153.57
C GLN A 73 -41.65 32.48 -152.60
N LEU A 74 -41.48 33.79 -152.79
CA LEU A 74 -40.74 34.63 -151.85
C LEU A 74 -41.44 34.72 -150.50
N THR A 75 -42.78 34.82 -150.49
CA THR A 75 -43.57 34.88 -149.24
C THR A 75 -43.51 33.54 -148.50
N ASP A 76 -43.62 32.42 -149.21
CA ASP A 76 -43.51 31.07 -148.66
C ASP A 76 -42.10 30.79 -148.12
N LYS A 77 -41.04 31.16 -148.87
CA LYS A 77 -39.65 31.07 -148.40
C LYS A 77 -39.37 32.00 -147.20
N THR A 78 -40.01 33.17 -147.14
CA THR A 78 -39.94 34.06 -145.96
C THR A 78 -40.62 33.40 -144.75
N ASN A 79 -41.80 32.81 -144.94
CA ASN A 79 -42.50 32.06 -143.89
C ASN A 79 -41.72 30.82 -143.43
N GLU A 80 -41.04 30.13 -144.34
CA GLU A 80 -40.14 29.01 -144.03
C GLU A 80 -38.92 29.48 -143.22
N ILE A 81 -38.28 30.59 -143.62
CA ILE A 81 -37.17 31.20 -142.86
C ILE A 81 -37.63 31.59 -141.45
N ILE A 82 -38.80 32.24 -141.30
CA ILE A 82 -39.36 32.60 -139.99
C ILE A 82 -39.60 31.33 -139.15
N ARG A 83 -40.27 30.30 -139.70
CA ARG A 83 -40.48 29.02 -138.99
C ARG A 83 -39.17 28.32 -138.60
N LEU A 84 -38.13 28.43 -139.43
CA LEU A 84 -36.80 27.89 -139.11
C LEU A 84 -36.10 28.72 -138.02
N GLN A 85 -36.23 30.05 -138.03
CA GLN A 85 -35.73 30.93 -136.98
C GLN A 85 -36.44 30.67 -135.65
N ASP A 86 -37.77 30.55 -135.64
CA ASP A 86 -38.57 30.22 -134.46
C ASP A 86 -38.21 28.83 -133.90
N ASN A 87 -38.07 27.82 -134.75
CA ASN A 87 -37.65 26.47 -134.36
C ASN A 87 -36.21 26.46 -133.82
N MET A 88 -35.29 27.21 -134.41
CA MET A 88 -33.93 27.39 -133.88
C MET A 88 -33.94 28.11 -132.53
N ALA A 89 -34.69 29.20 -132.38
CA ALA A 89 -34.81 29.94 -131.12
C ALA A 89 -35.43 29.08 -130.01
N ALA A 90 -36.49 28.33 -130.32
CA ALA A 90 -37.11 27.38 -129.40
C ALA A 90 -36.14 26.27 -128.97
N ARG A 91 -35.37 25.71 -129.90
CA ARG A 91 -34.31 24.73 -129.58
C ARG A 91 -33.22 25.35 -128.71
N THR A 92 -32.73 26.54 -129.02
CA THR A 92 -31.72 27.24 -128.20
C THR A 92 -32.26 27.45 -126.78
N SER A 93 -33.50 27.95 -126.63
CA SER A 93 -34.14 28.10 -125.31
C SER A 93 -34.29 26.77 -124.57
N GLU A 94 -34.66 25.68 -125.26
CA GLU A 94 -34.75 24.35 -124.66
C GLU A 94 -33.37 23.81 -124.23
N HIS A 95 -32.32 24.07 -125.01
CA HIS A 95 -30.94 23.76 -124.66
C HIS A 95 -30.45 24.58 -123.48
N ASP A 96 -30.72 25.88 -123.42
CA ASP A 96 -30.36 26.74 -122.29
C ASP A 96 -31.10 26.34 -121.00
N GLU A 97 -32.38 25.97 -121.09
CA GLU A 97 -33.13 25.39 -119.97
C GLU A 97 -32.52 24.06 -119.49
N LYS A 98 -32.13 23.16 -120.41
CA LYS A 98 -31.43 21.92 -120.05
C LYS A 98 -30.08 22.22 -119.39
N MET A 99 -29.31 23.18 -119.91
CA MET A 99 -28.04 23.62 -119.33
C MET A 99 -28.20 24.34 -117.99
N LYS A 100 -29.34 25.00 -117.73
CA LYS A 100 -29.68 25.54 -116.41
C LYS A 100 -30.02 24.41 -115.43
N LYS A 101 -30.93 23.51 -115.81
CA LYS A 101 -31.35 22.36 -114.98
C LYS A 101 -30.16 21.45 -114.63
N MET A 102 -29.25 21.19 -115.57
CA MET A 102 -28.01 20.46 -115.29
C MET A 102 -27.09 21.21 -114.32
N ARG A 103 -26.92 22.54 -114.47
CA ARG A 103 -26.14 23.36 -113.51
C ARG A 103 -26.76 23.34 -112.10
N GLU A 104 -28.09 23.38 -111.98
CA GLU A 104 -28.80 23.22 -110.69
C GLU A 104 -28.57 21.83 -110.08
N ILE A 105 -28.68 20.75 -110.87
CA ILE A 105 -28.41 19.38 -110.43
C ILE A 105 -26.95 19.22 -109.95
N PHE A 106 -25.97 19.74 -110.71
CA PHE A 106 -24.56 19.69 -110.31
C PHE A 106 -24.29 20.53 -109.04
N ALA A 107 -24.88 21.72 -108.91
CA ALA A 107 -24.75 22.54 -107.71
C ALA A 107 -25.31 21.83 -106.47
N GLN A 108 -26.49 21.19 -106.59
CA GLN A 108 -27.08 20.40 -105.50
C GLN A 108 -26.27 19.14 -105.19
N ALA A 109 -25.71 18.47 -106.21
CA ALA A 109 -24.84 17.31 -106.03
C ALA A 109 -23.55 17.67 -105.28
N THR A 110 -22.89 18.78 -105.65
CA THR A 110 -21.72 19.31 -104.93
C THR A 110 -22.08 19.65 -103.48
N LYS A 111 -23.18 20.37 -103.26
CA LYS A 111 -23.66 20.70 -101.90
C LYS A 111 -23.92 19.45 -101.05
N ASN A 112 -24.50 18.40 -101.64
CA ASN A 112 -24.71 17.12 -100.95
C ASN A 112 -23.37 16.42 -100.64
N LEU A 113 -22.42 16.39 -101.59
CA LEU A 113 -21.09 15.80 -101.40
C LEU A 113 -20.30 16.51 -100.30
N ASP A 114 -20.33 17.83 -100.23
CA ASP A 114 -19.67 18.59 -99.16
C ASP A 114 -20.36 18.41 -97.80
N GLY A 115 -21.69 18.24 -97.78
CA GLY A 115 -22.43 17.80 -96.59
C GLY A 115 -22.01 16.40 -96.11
N TYR A 116 -21.84 15.44 -97.03
CA TYR A 116 -21.34 14.11 -96.70
C TYR A 116 -19.88 14.14 -96.21
N ARG A 117 -19.00 14.94 -96.82
CA ARG A 117 -17.62 15.16 -96.37
C ARG A 117 -17.55 15.70 -94.94
N ALA A 118 -18.36 16.72 -94.63
CA ALA A 118 -18.45 17.28 -93.28
C ALA A 118 -18.98 16.26 -92.26
N SER A 119 -19.97 15.46 -92.64
CA SER A 119 -20.52 14.37 -91.82
C SER A 119 -19.49 13.28 -91.52
N ILE A 120 -18.71 12.86 -92.54
CA ILE A 120 -17.61 11.90 -92.39
C ILE A 120 -16.54 12.44 -91.45
N ALA A 121 -16.06 13.68 -91.67
CA ALA A 121 -15.04 14.29 -90.81
C ALA A 121 -15.50 14.43 -89.34
N ALA A 122 -16.78 14.74 -89.10
CA ALA A 122 -17.37 14.75 -87.75
C ALA A 122 -17.39 13.34 -87.13
N LYS A 123 -17.73 12.32 -87.91
CA LYS A 123 -17.74 10.91 -87.45
C LYS A 123 -16.34 10.35 -87.23
N ASP A 124 -15.34 10.75 -88.00
CA ASP A 124 -13.93 10.39 -87.78
C ASP A 124 -13.41 11.01 -86.47
N ALA A 125 -13.77 12.25 -86.16
CA ALA A 125 -13.44 12.90 -84.89
C ALA A 125 -14.13 12.23 -83.69
N GLU A 126 -15.40 11.83 -83.83
CA GLU A 126 -16.14 11.04 -82.83
C GLU A 126 -15.51 9.66 -82.61
N LEU A 127 -15.14 8.96 -83.70
CA LEU A 127 -14.43 7.68 -83.64
C LEU A 127 -13.04 7.80 -82.99
N GLN A 128 -12.31 8.90 -83.22
CA GLN A 128 -11.03 9.12 -82.55
C GLN A 128 -11.22 9.32 -81.05
N ARG A 129 -12.14 10.22 -80.65
CA ARG A 129 -12.47 10.42 -79.23
C ARG A 129 -12.88 9.12 -78.54
N LEU A 130 -13.71 8.29 -79.17
CA LEU A 130 -14.12 7.00 -78.61
C LEU A 130 -12.95 6.03 -78.43
N LYS A 131 -11.94 6.03 -79.32
CA LYS A 131 -10.70 5.25 -79.11
C LYS A 131 -9.89 5.78 -77.93
N ASP A 132 -9.78 7.11 -77.80
CA ASP A 132 -9.03 7.75 -76.72
C ASP A 132 -9.71 7.49 -75.34
N ASP A 133 -11.05 7.56 -75.29
CA ASP A 133 -11.86 7.24 -74.12
C ASP A 133 -11.76 5.73 -73.75
N ILE A 134 -11.75 4.83 -74.74
CA ILE A 134 -11.51 3.38 -74.53
C ILE A 134 -10.09 3.10 -74.02
N SER A 135 -9.08 3.77 -74.58
CA SER A 135 -7.68 3.61 -74.15
C SER A 135 -7.49 4.04 -72.70
N GLN A 136 -8.07 5.19 -72.31
CA GLN A 136 -8.07 5.62 -70.91
C GLN A 136 -8.82 4.64 -69.99
N ALA A 137 -9.93 4.07 -70.43
CA ALA A 137 -10.67 3.07 -69.65
C ALA A 137 -9.82 1.80 -69.41
N GLN A 138 -9.10 1.32 -70.43
CA GLN A 138 -8.20 0.17 -70.32
C GLN A 138 -7.03 0.42 -69.37
N VAL A 139 -6.46 1.63 -69.34
CA VAL A 139 -5.41 2.00 -68.38
C VAL A 139 -5.96 1.98 -66.95
N ARG A 140 -7.10 2.66 -66.70
CA ARG A 140 -7.75 2.66 -65.38
C ARG A 140 -8.13 1.26 -64.91
N GLU A 141 -8.55 0.38 -65.83
CA GLU A 141 -8.85 -1.02 -65.49
C GLU A 141 -7.58 -1.78 -65.06
N GLN A 142 -6.45 -1.57 -65.74
CA GLN A 142 -5.16 -2.17 -65.36
C GLN A 142 -4.65 -1.65 -64.02
N GLU A 143 -4.77 -0.33 -63.76
CA GLU A 143 -4.44 0.28 -62.47
C GLU A 143 -5.29 -0.30 -61.33
N LEU A 144 -6.61 -0.41 -61.53
CA LEU A 144 -7.51 -0.99 -60.54
C LEU A 144 -7.23 -2.48 -60.29
N ARG A 145 -6.98 -3.27 -61.34
CA ARG A 145 -6.59 -4.69 -61.23
C ARG A 145 -5.28 -4.86 -60.45
N ALA A 146 -4.27 -4.05 -60.75
CA ALA A 146 -2.99 -4.07 -60.04
C ALA A 146 -3.15 -3.68 -58.56
N ASN A 147 -4.03 -2.72 -58.26
CA ASN A 147 -4.35 -2.33 -56.88
C ASN A 147 -5.13 -3.42 -56.12
N THR A 148 -6.11 -4.09 -56.74
CA THR A 148 -6.80 -5.23 -56.09
C THR A 148 -5.82 -6.39 -55.84
N GLU A 149 -4.97 -6.75 -56.81
CA GLU A 149 -3.95 -7.78 -56.57
C GLU A 149 -2.94 -7.40 -55.48
N ALA A 150 -2.69 -6.11 -55.22
CA ALA A 150 -1.86 -5.67 -54.10
C ALA A 150 -2.61 -5.84 -52.77
N GLN A 151 -3.87 -5.41 -52.71
CA GLN A 151 -4.73 -5.56 -51.53
C GLN A 151 -4.98 -7.03 -51.16
N ASP A 152 -5.13 -7.92 -52.15
CA ASP A 152 -5.26 -9.37 -51.93
C ASP A 152 -3.99 -9.95 -51.28
N ARG A 153 -2.80 -9.55 -51.76
CA ARG A 153 -1.52 -9.98 -51.17
C ARG A 153 -1.33 -9.48 -49.74
N ASP A 154 -1.72 -8.23 -49.47
CA ASP A 154 -1.66 -7.66 -48.11
C ASP A 154 -2.65 -8.36 -47.17
N ALA A 155 -3.83 -8.75 -47.67
CA ALA A 155 -4.79 -9.55 -46.92
C ALA A 155 -4.28 -10.98 -46.65
N GLU A 156 -3.64 -11.65 -47.63
CA GLU A 156 -2.97 -12.94 -47.43
C GLU A 156 -1.84 -12.85 -46.40
N ASN A 157 -1.00 -11.82 -46.50
CA ASN A 157 0.07 -11.54 -45.53
C ASN A 157 -0.48 -11.39 -44.11
N LEU A 158 -1.48 -10.52 -43.91
CA LEU A 158 -2.11 -10.27 -42.61
C LEU A 158 -2.81 -11.53 -42.06
N ALA A 159 -3.47 -12.32 -42.92
CA ALA A 159 -4.07 -13.59 -42.54
C ALA A 159 -3.01 -14.64 -42.13
N SER A 160 -1.84 -14.64 -42.76
CA SER A 160 -0.72 -15.50 -42.36
C SER A 160 -0.15 -15.09 -41.01
N GLU A 161 0.01 -13.79 -40.76
CA GLU A 161 0.50 -13.27 -39.48
C GLU A 161 -0.49 -13.58 -38.35
N LEU A 162 -1.78 -13.30 -38.55
CA LEU A 162 -2.85 -13.60 -37.59
C LEU A 162 -2.87 -15.09 -37.20
N ASN A 163 -2.69 -15.99 -38.18
CA ASN A 163 -2.59 -17.42 -37.90
C ASN A 163 -1.31 -17.79 -37.13
N SER A 164 -0.18 -17.12 -37.41
CA SER A 164 1.06 -17.32 -36.63
C SER A 164 0.93 -16.86 -35.18
N GLN A 165 0.33 -15.68 -34.94
CA GLN A 165 0.06 -15.16 -33.60
C GLN A 165 -0.92 -16.08 -32.84
N LYS A 166 -1.98 -16.55 -33.51
CA LYS A 166 -2.95 -17.52 -32.97
C LYS A 166 -2.28 -18.85 -32.57
N ALA A 167 -1.32 -19.32 -33.36
CA ALA A 167 -0.53 -20.52 -33.03
C ALA A 167 0.39 -20.27 -31.81
N LEU A 168 1.05 -19.11 -31.73
CA LEU A 168 1.89 -18.72 -30.60
C LEU A 168 1.08 -18.63 -29.30
N TYR A 169 -0.02 -17.88 -29.26
CA TYR A 169 -0.89 -17.79 -28.08
C TYR A 169 -1.51 -19.15 -27.74
N GLY A 170 -1.91 -19.95 -28.73
CA GLY A 170 -2.38 -21.33 -28.53
C GLY A 170 -1.33 -22.27 -27.93
N SER A 171 -0.03 -22.00 -28.11
CA SER A 171 1.05 -22.72 -27.44
C SER A 171 1.27 -22.24 -26.00
N GLN A 172 1.20 -20.92 -25.75
CA GLN A 172 1.33 -20.33 -24.42
C GLN A 172 0.20 -20.76 -23.49
N ILE A 173 -1.05 -20.78 -23.98
CA ILE A 173 -2.21 -21.28 -23.22
C ILE A 173 -1.97 -22.71 -22.76
N LYS A 174 -1.50 -23.60 -23.65
CA LYS A 174 -1.17 -25.00 -23.29
C LYS A 174 -0.06 -25.12 -22.26
N GLN A 175 0.96 -24.23 -22.30
CA GLN A 175 2.03 -24.19 -21.29
C GLN A 175 1.54 -23.69 -19.92
N LEU A 176 0.61 -22.73 -19.91
CA LEU A 176 -0.02 -22.24 -18.68
C LEU A 176 -0.95 -23.31 -18.09
N GLU A 177 -1.74 -24.00 -18.92
CA GLU A 177 -2.59 -25.13 -18.49
C GLU A 177 -1.77 -26.26 -17.84
N THR A 178 -0.66 -26.68 -18.44
CA THR A 178 0.18 -27.74 -17.83
C THR A 178 0.81 -27.29 -16.53
N LYS A 179 1.28 -26.03 -16.44
CA LYS A 179 1.79 -25.45 -15.20
C LYS A 179 0.73 -25.36 -14.10
N VAL A 180 -0.52 -24.98 -14.43
CA VAL A 180 -1.65 -24.96 -13.49
C VAL A 180 -1.98 -26.38 -13.00
N ARG A 181 -1.99 -27.39 -13.88
CA ARG A 181 -2.20 -28.79 -13.48
C ARG A 181 -1.10 -29.30 -12.54
N GLN A 182 0.16 -28.97 -12.81
CA GLN A 182 1.31 -29.30 -11.95
C GLN A 182 1.19 -28.64 -10.56
N LEU A 183 0.93 -27.34 -10.49
CA LEU A 183 0.78 -26.61 -9.23
C LEU A 183 -0.43 -27.11 -8.41
N THR A 184 -1.55 -27.44 -9.06
CA THR A 184 -2.70 -28.07 -8.40
C THR A 184 -2.32 -29.41 -7.77
N SER A 185 -1.54 -30.25 -8.47
CA SER A 185 -1.05 -31.53 -7.93
C SER A 185 -0.14 -31.34 -6.72
N GLN A 186 0.82 -30.42 -6.78
CA GLN A 186 1.74 -30.11 -5.67
C GLN A 186 1.00 -29.54 -4.45
N LEU A 187 -0.03 -28.72 -4.66
CA LEU A 187 -0.88 -28.20 -3.58
C LEU A 187 -1.67 -29.33 -2.91
N GLN A 188 -2.21 -30.27 -3.69
CA GLN A 188 -2.91 -31.45 -3.17
C GLN A 188 -1.98 -32.37 -2.37
N GLU A 189 -0.78 -32.65 -2.88
CA GLU A 189 0.28 -33.42 -2.21
C GLU A 189 0.67 -32.78 -0.86
N THR A 190 1.05 -31.50 -0.88
CA THR A 190 1.38 -30.72 0.32
C THR A 190 0.25 -30.72 1.35
N ARG A 191 -1.01 -30.64 0.89
CA ARG A 191 -2.20 -30.71 1.77
C ARG A 191 -2.37 -32.10 2.39
N THR A 192 -2.09 -33.18 1.67
CA THR A 192 -2.11 -34.54 2.24
C THR A 192 -0.99 -34.75 3.26
N ASP A 193 0.21 -34.22 3.01
CA ASP A 193 1.33 -34.30 3.96
C ASP A 193 1.09 -33.47 5.22
N TYR A 194 0.47 -32.29 5.10
CA TYR A 194 0.07 -31.50 6.26
C TYR A 194 -0.96 -32.23 7.15
N GLU A 195 -1.98 -32.86 6.55
CA GLU A 195 -2.95 -33.67 7.32
C GLU A 195 -2.31 -34.97 7.89
N GLN A 196 -1.30 -35.55 7.23
CA GLN A 196 -0.49 -36.63 7.83
C GLN A 196 0.32 -36.12 9.03
N TYR A 197 1.02 -34.99 8.90
CA TYR A 197 1.82 -34.39 9.97
C TYR A 197 0.94 -34.05 11.18
N LYS A 198 -0.20 -33.42 10.96
CA LYS A 198 -1.23 -33.11 11.97
C LYS A 198 -1.74 -34.36 12.70
N LYS A 199 -1.94 -35.48 11.99
CA LYS A 199 -2.27 -36.77 12.62
C LYS A 199 -1.12 -37.32 13.48
N ARG A 200 0.13 -37.29 12.98
CA ARG A 200 1.32 -37.74 13.74
C ARG A 200 1.55 -36.88 15.00
N ALA A 201 1.41 -35.56 14.89
CA ALA A 201 1.52 -34.63 16.01
C ALA A 201 0.43 -34.87 17.06
N SER A 202 -0.82 -35.06 16.63
CA SER A 202 -1.94 -35.42 17.51
C SER A 202 -1.71 -36.76 18.23
N GLN A 203 -1.19 -37.77 17.53
CA GLN A 203 -0.82 -39.07 18.12
C GLN A 203 0.31 -38.95 19.14
N LEU A 204 1.32 -38.11 18.91
CA LEU A 204 2.39 -37.84 19.88
C LEU A 204 1.87 -37.11 21.12
N LEU A 205 1.03 -36.09 20.94
CA LEU A 205 0.34 -35.39 22.04
C LEU A 205 -0.55 -36.35 22.84
N GLN A 206 -1.34 -37.19 22.18
CA GLN A 206 -2.18 -38.19 22.84
C GLN A 206 -1.35 -39.26 23.56
N LYS A 207 -0.20 -39.67 23.00
CA LYS A 207 0.71 -40.60 23.68
C LYS A 207 1.31 -39.98 24.94
N ASN A 208 1.78 -38.73 24.87
CA ASN A 208 2.33 -38.04 26.04
C ASN A 208 1.26 -37.74 27.10
N ALA A 209 0.05 -37.33 26.71
CA ALA A 209 -1.07 -37.13 27.65
C ALA A 209 -1.62 -38.46 28.21
N GLY A 210 -1.50 -39.55 27.45
CA GLY A 210 -1.85 -40.91 27.89
C GLY A 210 -0.77 -41.58 28.75
N SER A 211 0.45 -41.04 28.79
CA SER A 211 1.50 -41.44 29.72
C SER A 211 1.14 -40.99 31.14
N GLN A 212 0.33 -41.81 31.83
CA GLN A 212 -0.01 -41.58 33.23
C GLN A 212 1.22 -41.42 34.13
N SER A 213 2.40 -41.91 33.70
CA SER A 213 3.70 -41.77 34.38
C SER A 213 3.93 -40.37 34.94
N ASP A 214 3.60 -39.33 34.19
CA ASP A 214 3.99 -37.96 34.53
C ASP A 214 3.03 -37.39 35.58
N SER A 215 1.73 -37.72 35.47
CA SER A 215 0.74 -37.40 36.49
C SER A 215 0.92 -38.23 37.77
N THR A 216 1.21 -39.53 37.67
CA THR A 216 1.53 -40.36 38.84
C THR A 216 2.82 -39.90 39.49
N ARG A 217 3.83 -39.49 38.70
CA ARG A 217 5.10 -38.98 39.24
C ARG A 217 4.94 -37.62 39.91
N ILE A 218 4.09 -36.73 39.40
CA ILE A 218 3.73 -35.49 40.08
C ILE A 218 3.03 -35.81 41.41
N ASN A 219 2.03 -36.71 41.41
CA ASN A 219 1.33 -37.11 42.64
C ASN A 219 2.26 -37.79 43.67
N GLU A 220 3.19 -38.64 43.23
CA GLU A 220 4.26 -39.21 44.05
C GLU A 220 5.12 -38.10 44.67
N LEU A 221 5.64 -37.18 43.85
CA LEU A 221 6.49 -36.09 44.32
C LEU A 221 5.75 -35.19 45.32
N GLU A 222 4.51 -34.80 45.03
CA GLU A 222 3.65 -34.08 45.98
C GLU A 222 3.50 -34.84 47.31
N SER A 223 3.26 -36.16 47.28
CA SER A 223 3.13 -36.96 48.50
C SER A 223 4.43 -36.97 49.31
N THR A 224 5.60 -37.02 48.65
CA THR A 224 6.90 -36.94 49.32
C THR A 224 7.18 -35.55 49.90
N VAL A 225 6.79 -34.47 49.20
CA VAL A 225 6.91 -33.09 49.70
C VAL A 225 6.05 -32.90 50.94
N ARG A 226 4.77 -33.32 50.91
CA ARG A 226 3.88 -33.26 52.09
C ARG A 226 4.44 -34.03 53.29
N ARG A 227 5.00 -35.23 53.06
CA ARG A 227 5.64 -36.04 54.12
C ARG A 227 6.84 -35.33 54.74
N LEU A 228 7.77 -34.83 53.91
CA LEU A 228 8.96 -34.10 54.36
C LEU A 228 8.59 -32.79 55.07
N GLN A 229 7.48 -32.16 54.70
CA GLN A 229 6.99 -30.93 55.34
C GLN A 229 6.40 -31.18 56.73
N MET A 230 5.73 -32.33 56.96
CA MET A 230 5.32 -32.76 58.30
C MET A 230 6.55 -33.12 59.16
N GLU A 231 7.46 -33.95 58.63
CA GLU A 231 8.72 -34.35 59.27
C GLU A 231 9.56 -33.13 59.70
N LYS A 232 9.62 -32.09 58.87
CA LYS A 232 10.22 -30.79 59.24
C LYS A 232 9.50 -30.12 60.41
N SER A 233 8.17 -30.07 60.40
CA SER A 233 7.40 -29.41 61.46
C SER A 233 7.53 -30.13 62.82
N GLU A 234 7.61 -31.47 62.80
CA GLU A 234 7.87 -32.29 63.99
C GLU A 234 9.24 -31.94 64.58
N LEU A 235 10.30 -31.93 63.77
CA LEU A 235 11.65 -31.53 64.18
C LEU A 235 11.74 -30.08 64.65
N GLU A 236 10.96 -29.16 64.08
CA GLU A 236 10.86 -27.77 64.56
C GLU A 236 10.20 -27.68 65.95
N THR A 237 9.19 -28.53 66.25
CA THR A 237 8.62 -28.62 67.59
C THR A 237 9.54 -29.29 68.61
N GLU A 238 10.22 -30.38 68.25
CA GLU A 238 11.19 -31.06 69.13
C GLU A 238 12.36 -30.12 69.48
N LYS A 239 12.87 -29.36 68.49
CA LYS A 239 13.88 -28.34 68.73
C LYS A 239 13.39 -27.26 69.70
N ALA A 240 12.16 -26.78 69.55
CA ALA A 240 11.59 -25.78 70.46
C ALA A 240 11.40 -26.31 71.90
N GLU A 241 11.02 -27.58 72.06
CA GLU A 241 11.02 -28.22 73.39
C GLU A 241 12.42 -28.37 73.97
N SER A 242 13.41 -28.74 73.15
CA SER A 242 14.80 -28.89 73.58
C SER A 242 15.37 -27.54 74.05
N SER A 243 15.08 -26.45 73.33
CA SER A 243 15.42 -25.09 73.76
C SER A 243 14.80 -24.73 75.11
N ARG A 244 13.51 -24.99 75.33
CA ARG A 244 12.85 -24.74 76.63
C ARG A 244 13.45 -25.58 77.77
N LYS A 245 13.85 -26.82 77.49
CA LYS A 245 14.55 -27.69 78.46
C LYS A 245 15.93 -27.11 78.82
N MET A 246 16.63 -26.52 77.83
CA MET A 246 17.90 -25.82 78.05
C MET A 246 17.73 -24.53 78.87
N GLU A 247 16.74 -23.69 78.55
CA GLU A 247 16.40 -22.47 79.30
C GLU A 247 16.09 -22.76 80.79
N LEU A 248 15.35 -23.83 81.07
CA LEU A 248 15.06 -24.27 82.44
C LEU A 248 16.33 -24.71 83.19
N LEU A 249 17.21 -25.46 82.53
CA LEU A 249 18.49 -25.89 83.13
C LEU A 249 19.45 -24.71 83.34
N GLU A 250 19.52 -23.76 82.41
CA GLU A 250 20.29 -22.52 82.58
C GLU A 250 19.79 -21.70 83.76
N HIS A 251 18.46 -21.55 83.91
CA HIS A 251 17.86 -20.86 85.05
C HIS A 251 18.15 -21.55 86.39
N ASP A 252 18.05 -22.88 86.47
CA ASP A 252 18.37 -23.60 87.71
C ASP A 252 19.88 -23.63 88.01
N ILE A 253 20.74 -23.60 87.00
CA ILE A 253 22.20 -23.36 87.17
C ILE A 253 22.45 -21.94 87.69
N GLN A 254 21.79 -20.90 87.15
CA GLN A 254 21.90 -19.52 87.64
C GLN A 254 21.44 -19.41 89.10
N ARG A 255 20.33 -20.07 89.47
CA ARG A 255 19.84 -20.16 90.85
C ARG A 255 20.83 -20.87 91.77
N ALA A 256 21.46 -21.96 91.31
CA ALA A 256 22.49 -22.66 92.08
C ALA A 256 23.74 -21.79 92.28
N LEU A 257 24.18 -21.07 91.23
CA LEU A 257 25.32 -20.13 91.31
C LEU A 257 25.03 -18.93 92.22
N ALA A 258 23.80 -18.40 92.24
CA ALA A 258 23.39 -17.38 93.20
C ALA A 258 23.52 -17.91 94.64
N ARG A 259 22.94 -19.08 94.92
CA ARG A 259 23.03 -19.72 96.24
C ARG A 259 24.47 -20.04 96.68
N ILE A 260 25.36 -20.34 95.74
CA ILE A 260 26.80 -20.51 96.03
C ILE A 260 27.40 -19.19 96.51
N ARG A 261 27.12 -18.05 95.85
CA ARG A 261 27.60 -16.73 96.29
C ARG A 261 27.06 -16.33 97.66
N ASP A 262 25.78 -16.63 97.92
CA ASP A 262 25.16 -16.38 99.24
C ASP A 262 25.92 -17.15 100.33
N LEU A 263 26.20 -18.44 100.08
CA LEU A 263 26.97 -19.30 101.00
C LEU A 263 28.45 -18.89 101.10
N GLU A 264 29.06 -18.36 100.04
CA GLU A 264 30.43 -17.81 100.06
C GLU A 264 30.49 -16.56 100.95
N ALA A 265 29.51 -15.66 100.85
CA ALA A 265 29.40 -14.47 101.69
C ALA A 265 29.14 -14.82 103.17
N ASP A 266 28.25 -15.78 103.46
CA ASP A 266 28.06 -16.32 104.81
C ASP A 266 29.37 -16.89 105.39
N ASN A 267 30.16 -17.59 104.56
CA ASN A 267 31.41 -18.21 104.98
C ASN A 267 32.53 -17.16 105.20
N GLU A 268 32.55 -16.08 104.42
CA GLU A 268 33.45 -14.92 104.65
C GLU A 268 33.07 -14.19 105.96
N ALA A 269 31.77 -13.98 106.22
CA ALA A 269 31.29 -13.42 107.48
C ALA A 269 31.67 -14.31 108.68
N LEU A 270 31.54 -15.63 108.55
CA LEU A 270 31.99 -16.61 109.55
C LEU A 270 33.52 -16.61 109.72
N SER A 271 34.31 -16.32 108.68
CA SER A 271 35.77 -16.14 108.81
C SER A 271 36.10 -14.92 109.66
N LYS A 272 35.47 -13.76 109.38
CA LYS A 272 35.65 -12.54 110.17
C LYS A 272 35.27 -12.73 111.63
N VAL A 273 34.16 -13.43 111.91
CA VAL A 273 33.76 -13.79 113.29
C VAL A 273 34.73 -14.77 113.97
N ARG A 274 35.44 -15.63 113.21
CA ARG A 274 36.53 -16.47 113.74
C ARG A 274 37.79 -15.66 114.03
N GLU A 275 38.15 -14.72 113.17
CA GLU A 275 39.29 -13.81 113.33
C GLU A 275 39.08 -12.88 114.55
N ASP A 276 37.88 -12.31 114.71
CA ASP A 276 37.47 -11.54 115.89
C ASP A 276 37.56 -12.37 117.18
N ASN A 277 37.09 -13.62 117.15
CA ASN A 277 37.20 -14.52 118.30
C ASN A 277 38.65 -14.90 118.60
N ALA A 278 39.49 -15.11 117.58
CA ALA A 278 40.92 -15.35 117.78
C ALA A 278 41.62 -14.13 118.37
N HIS A 279 41.27 -12.91 117.95
CA HIS A 279 41.78 -11.67 118.51
C HIS A 279 41.35 -11.49 119.97
N LYS A 280 40.07 -11.68 120.28
CA LYS A 280 39.54 -11.65 121.66
C LYS A 280 40.17 -12.72 122.55
N GLN A 281 40.40 -13.93 122.01
CA GLN A 281 41.09 -15.00 122.75
C GLN A 281 42.55 -14.64 123.04
N ALA A 282 43.27 -14.04 122.07
CA ALA A 282 44.63 -13.56 122.29
C ALA A 282 44.69 -12.39 123.30
N GLN A 283 43.68 -11.52 123.32
CA GLN A 283 43.52 -10.47 124.32
C GLN A 283 43.28 -11.06 125.72
N ILE A 284 42.45 -12.10 125.84
CA ILE A 284 42.24 -12.85 127.09
C ILE A 284 43.57 -13.48 127.55
N THR A 285 44.33 -14.11 126.66
CA THR A 285 45.65 -14.68 127.01
C THR A 285 46.61 -13.60 127.53
N ARG A 286 46.71 -12.44 126.86
CA ARG A 286 47.54 -11.32 127.34
C ARG A 286 47.10 -10.80 128.73
N LEU A 287 45.81 -10.71 128.98
CA LEU A 287 45.28 -10.31 130.30
C LEU A 287 45.57 -11.37 131.38
N GLN A 288 45.58 -12.66 131.02
CA GLN A 288 45.98 -13.74 131.92
C GLN A 288 47.49 -13.73 132.20
N GLU A 289 48.33 -13.49 131.18
CA GLU A 289 49.78 -13.30 131.31
C GLU A 289 50.11 -12.09 132.18
N GLN A 290 49.42 -10.97 131.98
CA GLN A 290 49.57 -9.76 132.79
C GLN A 290 49.16 -10.01 134.24
N MET A 291 47.98 -10.61 134.50
CA MET A 291 47.59 -11.01 135.86
C MET A 291 48.56 -12.02 136.50
N ALA A 292 49.23 -12.87 135.73
CA ALA A 292 50.25 -13.77 136.25
C ALA A 292 51.53 -13.02 136.62
N SER A 293 51.96 -12.05 135.79
CA SER A 293 53.10 -11.17 136.06
C SER A 293 52.83 -10.27 137.28
N ASP A 294 51.64 -9.68 137.39
CA ASP A 294 51.21 -8.86 138.53
C ASP A 294 51.18 -9.69 139.81
N LYS A 295 50.70 -10.94 139.76
CA LYS A 295 50.78 -11.89 140.88
C LYS A 295 52.22 -12.21 141.27
N GLU A 296 53.11 -12.47 140.32
CA GLU A 296 54.53 -12.75 140.60
C GLU A 296 55.24 -11.53 141.22
N ALA A 297 54.93 -10.32 140.74
CA ALA A 297 55.41 -9.06 141.30
C ALA A 297 54.88 -8.86 142.74
N HIS A 298 53.59 -9.12 142.97
CA HIS A 298 52.98 -9.03 144.29
C HIS A 298 53.51 -10.11 145.25
N GLU A 299 53.83 -11.31 144.77
CA GLU A 299 54.46 -12.37 145.55
C GLU A 299 55.92 -12.02 145.92
N LYS A 300 56.67 -11.42 144.98
CA LYS A 300 58.02 -10.86 145.27
C LYS A 300 57.95 -9.74 146.30
N ALA A 301 56.96 -8.85 146.21
CA ALA A 301 56.72 -7.81 147.22
C ALA A 301 56.39 -8.42 148.60
N MET A 302 55.50 -9.41 148.67
CA MET A 302 55.17 -10.13 149.90
C MET A 302 56.38 -10.85 150.50
N LYS A 303 57.22 -11.48 149.67
CA LYS A 303 58.48 -12.10 150.11
C LYS A 303 59.49 -11.06 150.63
N SER A 304 59.57 -9.88 150.01
CA SER A 304 60.39 -8.77 150.50
C SER A 304 59.91 -8.28 151.87
N ILE A 305 58.60 -8.11 152.05
CA ILE A 305 57.98 -7.71 153.33
C ILE A 305 58.23 -8.79 154.40
N GLN A 306 58.08 -10.07 154.05
CA GLN A 306 58.35 -11.19 154.95
C GLN A 306 59.83 -11.30 155.34
N HIS A 307 60.75 -10.97 154.42
CA HIS A 307 62.19 -10.92 154.71
C HIS A 307 62.51 -9.80 155.71
N THR A 308 62.04 -8.57 155.47
CA THR A 308 62.26 -7.46 156.41
C THR A 308 61.59 -7.69 157.77
N HIS A 309 60.45 -8.37 157.80
CA HIS A 309 59.81 -8.76 159.06
C HIS A 309 60.68 -9.75 159.86
N ASN A 310 61.26 -10.76 159.20
CA ASN A 310 62.18 -11.70 159.84
C ASN A 310 63.45 -11.01 160.38
N GLU A 311 63.98 -10.00 159.67
CA GLU A 311 65.12 -9.20 160.14
C GLU A 311 64.75 -8.40 161.40
N THR A 312 63.58 -7.76 161.45
CA THR A 312 63.10 -7.08 162.67
C THR A 312 62.86 -8.03 163.84
N MET A 313 62.42 -9.27 163.58
CA MET A 313 62.25 -10.30 164.61
C MET A 313 63.60 -10.76 165.20
N GLN A 314 64.66 -10.85 164.40
CA GLN A 314 66.00 -11.18 164.91
C GLN A 314 66.55 -10.06 165.81
N GLN A 315 66.36 -8.79 165.43
CA GLN A 315 66.79 -7.64 166.24
C GLN A 315 66.06 -7.54 167.59
N LEU A 316 64.81 -8.03 167.68
CA LEU A 316 64.06 -8.11 168.94
C LEU A 316 64.51 -9.27 169.86
N GLN A 317 65.11 -10.33 169.30
CA GLN A 317 65.55 -11.50 170.07
C GLN A 317 66.82 -11.22 170.89
N GLU A 318 67.69 -10.32 170.41
CA GLU A 318 69.05 -10.10 170.96
C GLU A 318 69.11 -9.07 172.11
N LEU A 319 68.02 -8.35 172.40
CA LEU A 319 67.95 -7.29 173.40
C LEU A 319 67.27 -7.69 174.74
N LEU A 320 66.88 -8.95 174.91
CA LEU A 320 65.99 -9.37 176.01
C LEU A 320 66.67 -10.12 177.18
N ASP A 321 67.99 -10.29 177.16
CA ASP A 321 68.74 -11.07 178.17
C ASP A 321 69.27 -10.22 179.36
N ALA A 322 68.73 -9.02 179.58
CA ALA A 322 69.13 -8.12 180.69
C ALA A 322 68.00 -7.26 181.28
N LYS A 323 67.60 -7.57 182.52
CA LYS A 323 66.77 -6.76 183.46
C LYS A 323 65.30 -6.46 183.11
N GLU A 324 64.46 -7.45 183.41
CA GLU A 324 63.45 -7.38 184.48
C GLU A 324 63.20 -5.99 185.15
N GLN A 325 62.10 -5.29 184.80
CA GLN A 325 61.05 -4.75 185.72
C GLN A 325 60.05 -3.76 185.07
N ARG A 326 58.78 -3.80 185.54
CA ARG A 326 57.64 -2.82 185.42
C ARG A 326 56.74 -2.81 184.16
N LYS A 327 55.49 -2.37 184.39
CA LYS A 327 54.38 -2.00 183.46
C LYS A 327 54.26 -0.45 183.42
N PRO A 328 53.25 0.22 182.76
CA PRO A 328 52.21 -0.18 181.78
C PRO A 328 52.10 0.76 180.54
N SER A 329 51.04 0.61 179.70
CA SER A 329 50.39 1.65 178.81
C SER A 329 51.26 2.26 177.66
N GLU A 330 50.80 2.96 176.61
CA GLU A 330 49.47 3.40 176.09
C GLU A 330 49.51 3.77 174.57
N ASP A 331 48.34 3.75 173.89
CA ASP A 331 47.84 4.64 172.79
C ASP A 331 48.47 4.93 171.37
N THR A 332 47.56 5.32 170.44
CA THR A 332 47.71 6.09 169.14
C THR A 332 48.35 5.44 167.88
N SER A 333 48.02 5.79 166.61
CA SER A 333 46.90 6.58 166.00
C SER A 333 46.71 6.45 164.46
N SER A 334 45.46 6.20 164.02
CA SER A 334 44.64 6.90 162.97
C SER A 334 45.19 7.19 161.51
N PRO A 335 44.62 8.08 160.64
CA PRO A 335 44.26 7.76 159.21
C PRO A 335 44.83 8.83 158.19
N PRO A 336 44.23 9.30 157.04
CA PRO A 336 43.02 8.92 156.25
C PRO A 336 43.07 9.04 154.67
N GLN A 337 41.91 8.74 154.04
CA GLN A 337 41.25 9.44 152.90
C GLN A 337 41.40 9.12 151.38
N GLU A 338 40.22 9.07 150.75
CA GLU A 338 39.77 9.21 149.33
C GLU A 338 39.94 10.68 148.79
N PRO A 339 39.64 11.11 147.51
CA PRO A 339 38.50 10.64 146.67
C PRO A 339 38.46 10.84 145.12
N ASN A 340 37.35 10.35 144.53
CA ASN A 340 36.51 10.93 143.44
C ASN A 340 37.05 11.13 142.00
N THR A 341 36.69 10.21 141.10
CA THR A 341 36.28 10.50 139.70
C THR A 341 35.08 9.62 139.31
N ARG A 342 33.94 10.23 138.90
CA ARG A 342 32.73 9.48 138.50
C ARG A 342 31.79 10.24 137.55
N GLN A 343 32.33 11.24 136.84
CA GLN A 343 31.58 12.19 136.03
C GLN A 343 31.97 12.13 134.54
N GLU A 344 33.23 11.82 134.25
CA GLU A 344 33.76 11.65 132.89
C GLU A 344 33.10 10.47 132.15
N GLU A 345 32.81 9.37 132.85
CA GLU A 345 32.09 8.20 132.30
C GLU A 345 30.70 8.57 131.73
N GLN A 346 30.04 9.61 132.26
CA GLN A 346 28.73 10.05 131.78
C GLN A 346 28.83 10.94 130.53
N GLU A 347 29.86 11.78 130.43
CA GLU A 347 30.11 12.59 129.23
C GLU A 347 30.58 11.72 128.05
N GLU A 348 31.38 10.68 128.31
CA GLU A 348 31.82 9.73 127.30
C GLU A 348 30.66 8.86 126.79
N MET A 349 29.76 8.41 127.69
CA MET A 349 28.51 7.75 127.28
C MET A 349 27.61 8.65 126.42
N HIS A 350 27.54 9.96 126.73
CA HIS A 350 26.80 10.92 125.92
C HIS A 350 27.40 11.07 124.51
N ARG A 351 28.72 11.15 124.36
CA ARG A 351 29.38 11.20 123.04
C ARG A 351 29.11 9.94 122.20
N ILE A 352 29.19 8.76 122.81
CA ILE A 352 28.85 7.49 122.13
C ILE A 352 27.38 7.49 121.69
N THR A 353 26.49 8.03 122.52
CA THR A 353 25.06 8.14 122.19
C THR A 353 24.83 9.10 121.01
N GLU A 354 25.52 10.23 120.98
CA GLU A 354 25.44 11.24 119.90
C GLU A 354 25.96 10.68 118.56
N GLN A 355 27.10 9.98 118.57
CA GLN A 355 27.63 9.28 117.39
C GLN A 355 26.63 8.23 116.84
N LEU A 356 25.99 7.45 117.72
CA LEU A 356 24.98 6.47 117.31
C LEU A 356 23.70 7.11 116.73
N TYR A 357 23.39 8.36 117.07
CA TYR A 357 22.31 9.12 116.43
C TYR A 357 22.69 9.59 115.03
N ASP A 358 23.91 10.12 114.84
CA ASP A 358 24.41 10.55 113.53
C ASP A 358 24.59 9.38 112.55
N GLU A 359 25.09 8.23 113.01
CA GLU A 359 25.13 7.01 112.19
C GLU A 359 23.74 6.52 111.80
N ASN A 360 22.75 6.59 112.72
CA ASN A 360 21.36 6.28 112.39
C ASN A 360 20.74 7.26 111.38
N ALA A 361 21.09 8.54 111.43
CA ALA A 361 20.65 9.53 110.45
C ALA A 361 21.24 9.23 109.06
N SER A 362 22.56 8.95 109.00
CA SER A 362 23.27 8.57 107.77
C SER A 362 22.70 7.30 107.13
N LEU A 363 22.47 6.23 107.93
CA LEU A 363 21.86 4.99 107.44
C LEU A 363 20.44 5.19 106.90
N ARG A 364 19.63 6.05 107.53
CA ARG A 364 18.29 6.39 107.03
C ARG A 364 18.35 7.13 105.68
N GLN A 365 19.33 8.00 105.48
CA GLN A 365 19.52 8.68 104.19
C GLN A 365 19.93 7.68 103.09
N GLN A 366 20.86 6.76 103.37
CA GLN A 366 21.27 5.73 102.41
C GLN A 366 20.12 4.79 102.01
N ILE A 367 19.26 4.40 102.96
CA ILE A 367 18.04 3.61 102.66
C ILE A 367 17.12 4.38 101.70
N MET A 368 16.92 5.68 101.93
CA MET A 368 16.07 6.52 101.08
C MET A 368 16.63 6.69 99.65
N GLU A 369 17.95 6.76 99.49
CA GLU A 369 18.59 6.75 98.17
C GLU A 369 18.37 5.41 97.44
N LYS A 370 18.50 4.28 98.14
CA LYS A 370 18.28 2.94 97.55
C LYS A 370 16.82 2.63 97.22
N GLU A 371 15.84 3.16 97.95
CA GLU A 371 14.43 3.09 97.54
C GLU A 371 14.18 3.87 96.23
N ASN A 372 14.81 5.03 96.04
CA ASN A 372 14.69 5.82 94.82
C ASN A 372 15.32 5.12 93.60
N GLU A 373 16.53 4.54 93.75
CA GLU A 373 17.15 3.71 92.70
C GLU A 373 16.24 2.55 92.28
N LEU A 374 15.61 1.88 93.24
CA LEU A 374 14.75 0.72 93.00
C LEU A 374 13.44 1.11 92.28
N GLN A 375 12.84 2.27 92.59
CA GLN A 375 11.70 2.80 91.84
C GLN A 375 12.05 3.09 90.37
N ASP A 376 13.23 3.63 90.11
CA ASP A 376 13.63 4.01 88.75
C ASP A 376 14.00 2.80 87.87
N CYS A 377 14.56 1.74 88.47
CA CYS A 377 14.64 0.42 87.83
C CYS A 377 13.25 -0.16 87.52
N LYS A 378 12.27 -0.03 88.43
CA LYS A 378 10.90 -0.51 88.22
C LYS A 378 10.18 0.23 87.08
N ARG A 379 10.45 1.52 86.87
CA ARG A 379 9.96 2.28 85.70
C ARG A 379 10.52 1.74 84.38
N LYS A 380 11.82 1.49 84.31
CA LYS A 380 12.52 0.99 83.09
C LYS A 380 12.04 -0.40 82.66
N LEU A 381 11.59 -1.24 83.61
CA LEU A 381 11.01 -2.54 83.33
C LEU A 381 9.62 -2.46 82.66
N LEU A 382 8.87 -1.38 82.89
CA LEU A 382 7.50 -1.18 82.38
C LEU A 382 7.44 -0.54 80.99
N SER A 383 8.56 -0.10 80.42
CA SER A 383 8.62 0.69 79.17
C SER A 383 9.11 -0.09 77.94
N LEU A 384 8.99 -1.42 77.93
CA LEU A 384 9.38 -2.30 76.81
C LEU A 384 8.14 -2.82 76.07
N PRO A 385 7.88 -2.40 74.81
CA PRO A 385 6.71 -2.85 74.05
C PRO A 385 6.91 -4.25 73.43
N ALA A 386 5.81 -5.00 73.31
CA ALA A 386 5.80 -6.37 72.76
C ALA A 386 4.70 -6.56 71.71
N SER A 387 4.93 -7.48 70.76
CA SER A 387 4.00 -8.00 69.71
C SER A 387 3.42 -6.96 68.71
N SER A 388 3.33 -7.13 67.38
CA SER A 388 3.30 -8.26 66.41
C SER A 388 1.91 -8.63 65.86
N SER A 389 1.84 -8.77 64.51
CA SER A 389 0.94 -9.61 63.69
C SER A 389 -0.60 -9.47 63.74
N SER A 390 -1.15 -9.03 62.59
CA SER A 390 -2.15 -9.71 61.72
C SER A 390 -3.44 -10.36 62.28
N GLN A 391 -4.60 -10.03 61.68
CA GLN A 391 -5.56 -11.05 61.18
C GLN A 391 -6.59 -10.50 60.15
N GLU A 392 -7.57 -11.31 59.72
CA GLU A 392 -8.26 -11.24 58.40
C GLU A 392 -9.81 -11.23 58.44
N GLN A 393 -10.43 -10.75 57.34
CA GLN A 393 -11.75 -11.17 56.79
C GLN A 393 -13.05 -10.90 57.62
N PRO A 394 -14.29 -11.10 57.10
CA PRO A 394 -14.72 -11.64 55.79
C PRO A 394 -15.70 -10.75 54.95
N GLN A 395 -16.14 -11.31 53.81
CA GLN A 395 -17.11 -10.82 52.80
C GLN A 395 -18.60 -11.10 53.22
N PRO A 396 -19.72 -10.81 52.45
CA PRO A 396 -19.82 -10.84 50.97
C PRO A 396 -20.87 -9.96 50.19
N SER A 397 -20.75 -10.03 48.85
CA SER A 397 -21.83 -10.23 47.85
C SER A 397 -22.35 -9.11 46.90
N SER A 398 -22.54 -9.54 45.63
CA SER A 398 -23.58 -9.13 44.65
C SER A 398 -23.35 -7.97 43.66
N GLN A 399 -23.14 -8.35 42.38
CA GLN A 399 -23.73 -7.83 41.12
C GLN A 399 -23.98 -6.30 40.97
N ASN A 400 -23.43 -5.59 39.97
CA ASN A 400 -23.88 -5.77 38.57
C ASN A 400 -23.01 -5.10 37.47
N GLN A 401 -23.39 -5.42 36.24
CA GLN A 401 -22.91 -5.05 34.90
C GLN A 401 -22.53 -3.57 34.58
N SER A 402 -21.74 -3.42 33.49
CA SER A 402 -21.96 -2.48 32.36
C SER A 402 -20.93 -1.33 32.11
N SER A 403 -20.22 -1.48 30.98
CA SER A 403 -19.86 -0.45 29.98
C SER A 403 -18.70 0.54 30.19
N HIS A 404 -17.98 0.76 29.09
CA HIS A 404 -16.69 1.46 28.95
C HIS A 404 -16.67 2.96 29.32
N ASN A 405 -15.68 3.30 30.15
CA ASN A 405 -14.65 4.35 29.98
C ASN A 405 -14.94 5.57 29.08
N LYS A 406 -14.71 6.76 29.65
CA LYS A 406 -14.06 7.87 28.94
C LYS A 406 -13.16 8.68 29.90
N GLU A 407 -11.88 8.78 29.54
CA GLU A 407 -10.86 9.79 29.93
C GLU A 407 -10.55 10.11 31.41
N SER A 408 -9.25 10.23 31.72
CA SER A 408 -8.62 10.71 32.99
C SER A 408 -8.87 9.87 34.26
N ASP A 409 -7.96 9.82 35.26
CA ASP A 409 -6.70 10.58 35.43
C ASP A 409 -5.56 9.76 36.11
N GLU A 410 -4.42 10.42 36.31
CA GLU A 410 -3.16 10.02 36.97
C GLU A 410 -3.18 8.82 37.94
N THR A 411 -2.24 7.87 37.73
CA THR A 411 -1.58 7.07 38.79
C THR A 411 -0.15 6.71 38.34
N ASP A 412 0.78 6.64 39.30
CA ASP A 412 2.19 6.24 39.07
C ASP A 412 2.33 4.72 38.76
N GLY A 413 1.88 4.33 37.56
CA GLY A 413 2.17 3.02 37.00
C GLY A 413 3.61 2.96 36.49
N ILE A 414 4.48 2.21 37.17
CA ILE A 414 5.83 1.90 36.69
C ILE A 414 5.73 1.28 35.29
N ASP A 415 6.20 2.01 34.27
CA ASP A 415 6.07 1.56 32.89
C ASP A 415 7.03 0.40 32.59
N VAL A 416 6.48 -0.81 32.67
CA VAL A 416 7.14 -2.07 32.34
C VAL A 416 7.55 -2.10 30.86
N TYR A 417 6.82 -1.44 29.96
CA TYR A 417 7.19 -1.33 28.54
C TYR A 417 8.37 -0.37 28.32
N ALA A 418 8.42 0.77 29.03
CA ALA A 418 9.61 1.63 29.02
C ALA A 418 10.85 0.88 29.54
N SER A 419 10.71 0.13 30.64
CA SER A 419 11.81 -0.68 31.19
C SER A 419 12.23 -1.83 30.25
N MET A 420 11.28 -2.47 29.55
CA MET A 420 11.60 -3.46 28.51
C MET A 420 12.25 -2.83 27.27
N SER A 421 11.96 -1.57 26.92
CA SER A 421 12.58 -0.91 25.77
C SER A 421 14.10 -0.83 25.88
N HIS A 422 14.62 -0.56 27.08
CA HIS A 422 16.06 -0.54 27.34
C HIS A 422 16.69 -1.95 27.38
N LEU A 423 15.92 -3.00 27.71
CA LEU A 423 16.39 -4.39 27.64
C LEU A 423 16.44 -4.94 26.20
N LEU A 424 15.67 -4.37 25.27
CA LEU A 424 15.74 -4.69 23.85
C LEU A 424 16.78 -3.86 23.08
N SER A 425 17.19 -2.70 23.61
CA SER A 425 18.16 -1.81 22.97
C SER A 425 19.52 -2.46 22.63
N PRO A 426 20.09 -3.40 23.42
CA PRO A 426 21.34 -4.09 23.06
C PRO A 426 21.23 -5.00 21.83
N LEU A 427 20.04 -5.51 21.51
CA LEU A 427 19.82 -6.32 20.30
C LEU A 427 19.82 -5.48 19.00
N VAL A 428 19.80 -4.15 19.12
CA VAL A 428 19.95 -3.20 17.99
C VAL A 428 21.43 -2.83 17.77
N GLY A 429 22.36 -3.59 18.34
CA GLY A 429 23.82 -3.47 18.18
C GLY A 429 24.36 -3.87 16.79
N GLY A 430 23.73 -3.41 15.70
CA GLY A 430 24.12 -3.68 14.33
C GLY A 430 23.57 -2.66 13.35
N SER A 431 24.31 -1.58 13.11
CA SER A 431 23.94 -0.51 12.17
C SER A 431 23.74 -1.02 10.73
N GLU A 432 24.49 -2.04 10.32
CA GLU A 432 24.37 -2.71 9.03
C GLU A 432 22.98 -3.32 8.82
N ASN A 433 22.41 -3.97 9.85
CA ASN A 433 21.06 -4.52 9.81
C ASN A 433 19.99 -3.44 9.63
N LYS A 434 20.19 -2.23 10.16
CA LYS A 434 19.27 -1.10 9.95
C LYS A 434 19.29 -0.63 8.50
N VAL A 435 20.50 -0.45 7.93
CA VAL A 435 20.68 -0.07 6.52
C VAL A 435 20.07 -1.13 5.59
N ASP A 436 20.20 -2.41 5.90
CA ASP A 436 19.60 -3.49 5.10
C ASP A 436 18.08 -3.64 5.32
N LEU A 437 17.54 -3.24 6.47
CA LEU A 437 16.09 -3.06 6.63
C LEU A 437 15.58 -1.87 5.82
N GLU A 438 16.27 -0.74 5.82
CA GLU A 438 15.92 0.45 5.04
C GLU A 438 15.92 0.14 3.53
N LYS A 439 16.93 -0.57 3.02
CA LYS A 439 16.94 -1.08 1.62
C LYS A 439 15.76 -2.00 1.33
N LYS A 440 15.40 -2.92 2.25
CA LYS A 440 14.26 -3.84 2.07
C LYS A 440 12.92 -3.09 2.07
N VAL A 441 12.74 -2.12 2.96
CA VAL A 441 11.55 -1.25 2.99
C VAL A 441 11.46 -0.41 1.72
N GLN A 442 12.57 0.16 1.24
CA GLN A 442 12.60 0.92 -0.01
C GLN A 442 12.28 0.05 -1.23
N HIS A 443 12.81 -1.18 -1.30
CA HIS A 443 12.48 -2.13 -2.37
C HIS A 443 11.02 -2.59 -2.33
N LEU A 444 10.48 -2.86 -1.14
CA LEU A 444 9.05 -3.16 -0.95
C LEU A 444 8.17 -1.98 -1.38
N SER A 445 8.59 -0.73 -1.09
CA SER A 445 7.88 0.48 -1.51
C SER A 445 7.87 0.63 -3.04
N VAL A 446 8.97 0.30 -3.73
CA VAL A 446 9.01 0.30 -5.20
C VAL A 446 8.09 -0.77 -5.78
N MET A 447 8.12 -2.00 -5.24
CA MET A 447 7.21 -3.07 -5.69
C MET A 447 5.73 -2.77 -5.40
N LEU A 448 5.43 -2.08 -4.28
CA LEU A 448 4.08 -1.58 -4.00
C LEU A 448 3.64 -0.62 -5.10
N HIS A 449 4.45 0.40 -5.39
CA HIS A 449 4.11 1.42 -6.38
C HIS A 449 3.97 0.84 -7.80
N GLU A 450 4.87 -0.06 -8.21
CA GLU A 450 4.70 -0.83 -9.45
C GLU A 450 3.39 -1.64 -9.49
N SER A 451 2.93 -2.15 -8.35
CA SER A 451 1.67 -2.90 -8.27
C SER A 451 0.44 -1.97 -8.34
N GLU A 452 0.53 -0.77 -7.76
CA GLU A 452 -0.51 0.27 -7.84
C GLU A 452 -0.66 0.79 -9.27
N ASP A 453 0.45 1.06 -9.96
CA ASP A 453 0.47 1.47 -11.37
C ASP A 453 -0.12 0.37 -12.27
N ARG A 454 0.26 -0.90 -12.07
CA ARG A 454 -0.32 -2.04 -12.80
C ARG A 454 -1.84 -2.15 -12.56
N VAL A 455 -2.31 -1.97 -11.32
CA VAL A 455 -3.74 -1.96 -11.00
C VAL A 455 -4.46 -0.75 -11.61
N SER A 456 -3.81 0.41 -11.67
CA SER A 456 -4.33 1.62 -12.32
C SER A 456 -4.50 1.41 -13.84
N ALA A 457 -3.47 0.89 -14.51
CA ALA A 457 -3.50 0.54 -15.93
C ALA A 457 -4.57 -0.52 -16.25
N LEU A 458 -4.70 -1.57 -15.42
CA LEU A 458 -5.73 -2.59 -15.58
C LEU A 458 -7.15 -2.01 -15.43
N ARG A 459 -7.39 -1.08 -14.49
CA ARG A 459 -8.68 -0.38 -14.36
C ARG A 459 -8.97 0.53 -15.56
N ALA A 460 -7.96 1.18 -16.13
CA ALA A 460 -8.12 1.94 -17.36
C ALA A 460 -8.50 1.04 -18.55
N GLN A 461 -7.84 -0.12 -18.69
CA GLN A 461 -8.19 -1.13 -19.71
C GLN A 461 -9.59 -1.72 -19.48
N GLU A 462 -9.97 -2.02 -18.24
CA GLU A 462 -11.30 -2.49 -17.86
C GLU A 462 -12.39 -1.49 -18.26
N LYS A 463 -12.14 -0.19 -18.07
CA LYS A 463 -13.06 0.87 -18.52
C LYS A 463 -13.21 0.86 -20.04
N VAL A 464 -12.10 0.87 -20.79
CA VAL A 464 -12.12 0.85 -22.27
C VAL A 464 -12.87 -0.38 -22.80
N LEU A 465 -12.62 -1.56 -22.22
CA LEU A 465 -13.31 -2.80 -22.61
C LEU A 465 -14.81 -2.75 -22.28
N LYS A 466 -15.22 -2.19 -21.14
CA LYS A 466 -16.65 -2.01 -20.82
C LYS A 466 -17.34 -1.03 -21.78
N ASP A 467 -16.66 0.05 -22.15
CA ASP A 467 -17.20 1.03 -23.09
C ASP A 467 -17.25 0.47 -24.53
N GLU A 468 -16.32 -0.40 -24.94
CA GLU A 468 -16.40 -1.10 -26.23
C GLU A 468 -17.49 -2.20 -26.25
N ILE A 469 -17.63 -2.98 -25.17
CA ILE A 469 -18.74 -3.94 -25.02
C ILE A 469 -20.10 -3.21 -25.13
N ARG A 470 -20.24 -2.03 -24.52
CA ARG A 470 -21.45 -1.19 -24.65
C ARG A 470 -21.72 -0.76 -26.11
N LYS A 471 -20.69 -0.40 -26.87
CA LYS A 471 -20.86 -0.08 -28.30
C LYS A 471 -21.30 -1.29 -29.10
N LEU A 472 -20.71 -2.46 -28.86
CA LEU A 472 -21.06 -3.72 -29.54
C LEU A 472 -22.50 -4.15 -29.19
N ASP A 473 -22.88 -4.10 -27.91
CA ASP A 473 -24.27 -4.30 -27.46
C ASP A 473 -25.24 -3.36 -28.19
N SER A 474 -24.92 -2.06 -28.26
CA SER A 474 -25.74 -1.07 -28.95
C SER A 474 -25.72 -1.22 -30.48
N PHE A 475 -24.67 -1.80 -31.07
CA PHE A 475 -24.60 -2.12 -32.49
C PHE A 475 -25.46 -3.34 -32.83
N ASP A 476 -25.33 -4.44 -32.10
CA ASP A 476 -26.11 -5.67 -32.30
C ASP A 476 -27.61 -5.41 -32.06
N ARG A 477 -27.98 -4.65 -31.02
CA ARG A 477 -29.36 -4.19 -30.81
C ARG A 477 -29.89 -3.30 -31.95
N ARG A 478 -29.04 -2.48 -32.58
CA ARG A 478 -29.39 -1.70 -33.79
C ARG A 478 -29.55 -2.60 -35.02
N GLN A 479 -28.73 -3.64 -35.17
CA GLN A 479 -28.82 -4.62 -36.26
C GLN A 479 -30.08 -5.49 -36.17
N ASN A 480 -30.51 -5.83 -34.95
CA ASN A 480 -31.74 -6.58 -34.68
C ASN A 480 -33.02 -5.70 -34.65
N LEU A 481 -32.92 -4.39 -34.91
CA LEU A 481 -34.09 -3.52 -34.98
C LEU A 481 -34.85 -3.74 -36.30
N SER A 482 -36.18 -3.86 -36.25
CA SER A 482 -36.99 -3.97 -37.48
C SER A 482 -36.84 -2.70 -38.32
N ILE A 483 -36.25 -2.86 -39.51
CA ILE A 483 -35.96 -1.77 -40.46
C ILE A 483 -37.27 -1.06 -40.87
N GLU A 484 -38.38 -1.79 -41.00
CA GLU A 484 -39.69 -1.21 -41.29
C GLU A 484 -40.22 -0.35 -40.15
N TYR A 485 -40.04 -0.78 -38.89
CA TYR A 485 -40.43 0.00 -37.73
C TYR A 485 -39.59 1.27 -37.60
N LEU A 486 -38.27 1.17 -37.77
CA LEU A 486 -37.37 2.33 -37.78
C LEU A 486 -37.72 3.30 -38.91
N LYS A 487 -37.98 2.80 -40.13
CA LYS A 487 -38.44 3.60 -41.28
C LYS A 487 -39.75 4.33 -40.96
N ASN A 488 -40.72 3.68 -40.33
CA ASN A 488 -41.98 4.30 -39.95
C ASN A 488 -41.82 5.38 -38.87
N VAL A 489 -40.93 5.17 -37.89
CA VAL A 489 -40.60 6.19 -36.87
C VAL A 489 -39.87 7.39 -37.49
N LEU A 490 -38.90 7.16 -38.39
CA LEU A 490 -38.20 8.23 -39.11
C LEU A 490 -39.13 9.01 -40.05
N LEU A 491 -40.04 8.33 -40.76
CA LEU A 491 -41.03 9.00 -41.61
C LEU A 491 -41.94 9.90 -40.77
N LYS A 492 -42.39 9.41 -39.61
CA LYS A 492 -43.22 10.20 -38.67
C LYS A 492 -42.44 11.37 -38.05
N PHE A 493 -41.16 11.19 -37.75
CA PHE A 493 -40.27 12.28 -37.32
C PHE A 493 -40.17 13.40 -38.37
N MET A 494 -39.97 13.05 -39.64
CA MET A 494 -39.92 14.02 -40.75
C MET A 494 -41.26 14.71 -41.01
N GLN A 495 -42.39 14.05 -40.72
CA GLN A 495 -43.74 14.58 -40.91
C GLN A 495 -44.29 15.37 -39.71
N THR A 496 -43.63 15.33 -38.55
CA THR A 496 -44.11 16.00 -37.33
C THR A 496 -43.49 17.38 -37.20
N GLU A 497 -44.32 18.43 -37.14
CA GLU A 497 -43.85 19.83 -36.99
C GLU A 497 -43.04 20.03 -35.72
N ASN A 498 -43.50 19.49 -34.59
CA ASN A 498 -42.75 19.49 -33.33
C ASN A 498 -41.88 18.23 -33.21
N LYS A 499 -40.67 18.32 -33.76
CA LYS A 499 -39.66 17.25 -33.75
C LYS A 499 -39.09 16.93 -32.36
N GLU A 500 -39.07 17.88 -31.42
CA GLU A 500 -38.48 17.68 -30.07
C GLU A 500 -39.09 16.47 -29.34
N PHE A 501 -40.42 16.32 -29.38
CA PHE A 501 -41.11 15.20 -28.71
C PHE A 501 -40.70 13.82 -29.25
N MET A 502 -40.12 13.73 -30.45
CA MET A 502 -39.66 12.50 -31.06
C MET A 502 -38.15 12.25 -30.85
N VAL A 503 -37.36 13.23 -30.38
CA VAL A 503 -35.93 13.04 -30.06
C VAL A 503 -35.72 11.96 -28.98
N PRO A 504 -36.46 11.91 -27.86
CA PRO A 504 -36.33 10.83 -26.88
C PRO A 504 -36.73 9.45 -27.43
N VAL A 505 -37.63 9.41 -28.40
CA VAL A 505 -38.08 8.17 -29.06
C VAL A 505 -36.99 7.65 -30.00
N LEU A 506 -36.40 8.53 -30.82
CA LEU A 506 -35.27 8.19 -31.69
C LEU A 506 -34.03 7.80 -30.89
N ALA A 507 -33.67 8.54 -29.84
CA ALA A 507 -32.56 8.20 -28.95
C ALA A 507 -32.71 6.79 -28.34
N LYS A 508 -33.94 6.42 -27.95
CA LYS A 508 -34.24 5.09 -27.41
C LYS A 508 -34.33 3.98 -28.48
N LEU A 509 -34.75 4.28 -29.72
CA LEU A 509 -34.74 3.33 -30.83
C LEU A 509 -33.32 3.03 -31.32
N LEU A 510 -32.52 4.08 -31.54
CA LEU A 510 -31.19 4.01 -32.13
C LEU A 510 -30.08 3.82 -31.09
N LEU A 511 -30.43 3.76 -29.80
CA LEU A 511 -29.50 3.65 -28.67
C LEU A 511 -28.38 4.67 -28.79
N LEU A 512 -28.79 5.94 -28.91
CA LEU A 512 -27.88 7.07 -29.03
C LEU A 512 -27.23 7.39 -27.68
N ASP A 513 -25.96 7.73 -27.71
CA ASP A 513 -25.24 8.23 -26.54
C ASP A 513 -25.84 9.57 -26.06
N ALA A 514 -25.53 9.98 -24.82
CA ALA A 514 -25.98 11.27 -24.29
C ALA A 514 -25.53 12.46 -25.18
N ASN A 515 -24.31 12.41 -25.71
CA ASN A 515 -23.77 13.43 -26.60
C ASN A 515 -24.44 13.42 -27.99
N GLU A 516 -24.72 12.23 -28.54
CA GLU A 516 -25.44 12.07 -29.81
C GLU A 516 -26.90 12.55 -29.69
N THR A 517 -27.55 12.24 -28.57
CA THR A 517 -28.92 12.67 -28.25
C THR A 517 -29.01 14.19 -28.14
N GLU A 518 -28.05 14.83 -27.48
CA GLU A 518 -28.00 16.29 -27.36
C GLU A 518 -27.66 16.95 -28.70
N THR A 519 -26.79 16.34 -29.52
CA THR A 519 -26.51 16.81 -30.90
C THR A 519 -27.75 16.70 -31.80
N LEU A 520 -28.51 15.61 -31.70
CA LEU A 520 -29.79 15.43 -32.40
C LEU A 520 -30.83 16.44 -31.92
N ARG A 521 -30.81 16.81 -30.64
CA ARG A 521 -31.70 17.84 -30.08
C ARG A 521 -31.36 19.24 -30.60
N GLN A 522 -30.09 19.61 -30.60
CA GLN A 522 -29.63 20.92 -31.09
C GLN A 522 -29.89 21.10 -32.59
N SER A 523 -29.72 20.04 -33.38
CA SER A 523 -30.08 20.01 -34.81
C SER A 523 -31.59 19.86 -35.11
N VAL A 524 -32.43 19.85 -34.06
CA VAL A 524 -33.90 19.87 -34.13
C VAL A 524 -34.49 21.23 -33.73
N ILE A 525 -33.73 22.04 -32.99
CA ILE A 525 -34.10 23.40 -32.56
C ILE A 525 -33.77 24.46 -33.64
N HIS A 526 -33.01 24.07 -34.68
CA HIS A 526 -32.68 24.84 -35.87
C HIS A 526 -33.37 24.30 -37.14
#